data_AF-V5BH50-F1
#
_entry.id   AF-V5BH50-F1
#
_cell.length_a   1.000
_cell.length_b   1.000
_cell.length_c   1.000
_cell.angle_alpha   90.00
_cell.angle_beta   90.00
_cell.angle_gamma   90.00
#
_symmetry.space_group_name_H-M   'P 1'
#
loop_
_entity.id
_entity.type
_entity.pdbx_description
1 polymer ?
#
loop_
_entity_poly.entity_id
_entity_poly.type
_entity_poly.pdbx_seq_one_letter_code
_entity_poly.pdbx_strand_id
1 'polypeptide(L)'
;MKGEVAADHVIVASGSSDALSMCFGALCDDGDNILLPAPFFAHYDTICSYYNIQTRFYHCNHEKDWEIDFDHLRSLVDGRTKAILMNNPSNPCGSNFSRQHIADLIRVCEELHLPLIADEIYAGLVFSGETFTSVADFDTPVPLFVVSGLSKRFNVPGYRFGWVVVVDRDGYGAKLLKRGAKNGHPYSDAQLALATCCRECP
;
A
#
# COMPACT_ATOMS: atom_id res chain seq x y z
N MET A 1 -10.70 8.89 7.42
CA MET A 1 -10.41 9.76 6.28
C MET A 1 -10.95 11.16 6.54
N LYS A 2 -10.14 12.20 6.33
CA LYS A 2 -10.55 13.61 6.48
C LYS A 2 -10.90 14.31 5.15
N GLY A 3 -11.26 13.56 4.10
CA GLY A 3 -11.79 14.07 2.84
C GLY A 3 -12.70 13.03 2.17
N GLU A 4 -13.63 13.48 1.32
CA GLU A 4 -14.42 12.57 0.48
C GLU A 4 -13.49 11.88 -0.53
N VAL A 5 -13.42 10.55 -0.48
CA VAL A 5 -12.78 9.76 -1.54
C VAL A 5 -13.81 9.55 -2.63
N ALA A 6 -13.58 10.17 -3.79
CA ALA A 6 -14.40 9.92 -4.98
C ALA A 6 -14.26 8.47 -5.44
N ALA A 7 -15.33 7.88 -5.98
CA ALA A 7 -15.29 6.52 -6.51
C ALA A 7 -14.17 6.29 -7.54
N ASP A 8 -13.80 7.34 -8.28
CA ASP A 8 -12.71 7.33 -9.25
C ASP A 8 -11.31 7.12 -8.66
N HIS A 9 -11.16 7.23 -7.34
CA HIS A 9 -9.90 7.04 -6.62
C HIS A 9 -9.79 5.62 -6.04
N VAL A 10 -10.79 4.77 -6.28
CA VAL A 10 -10.84 3.40 -5.81
C VAL A 10 -10.72 2.45 -7.00
N ILE A 11 -9.79 1.50 -6.91
CA ILE A 11 -9.68 0.42 -7.88
C ILE A 11 -9.86 -0.91 -7.15
N VAL A 12 -10.87 -1.67 -7.56
CA VAL A 12 -11.11 -3.03 -7.06
C VAL A 12 -10.12 -3.98 -7.72
N ALA A 13 -9.66 -4.99 -6.99
CA ALA A 13 -8.65 -5.95 -7.43
C ALA A 13 -8.98 -7.37 -6.94
N SER A 14 -8.30 -8.37 -7.54
CA SER A 14 -8.41 -9.80 -7.19
C SER A 14 -7.71 -10.12 -5.85
N GLY A 15 -8.21 -9.52 -4.78
CA GLY A 15 -7.60 -9.52 -3.45
C GLY A 15 -6.49 -8.47 -3.29
N SER A 16 -5.99 -8.31 -2.07
CA SER A 16 -4.93 -7.32 -1.77
C SER A 16 -3.60 -7.64 -2.46
N SER A 17 -3.32 -8.92 -2.74
CA SER A 17 -2.17 -9.35 -3.54
C SER A 17 -2.15 -8.70 -4.92
N ASP A 18 -3.30 -8.68 -5.58
CA ASP A 18 -3.44 -8.09 -6.91
C ASP A 18 -3.35 -6.56 -6.83
N ALA A 19 -3.99 -5.96 -5.83
CA ALA A 19 -3.88 -4.53 -5.53
C ALA A 19 -2.42 -4.07 -5.33
N LEU A 20 -1.61 -4.83 -4.59
CA LEU A 20 -0.17 -4.57 -4.43
C LEU A 20 0.57 -4.65 -5.76
N SER A 21 0.30 -5.69 -6.55
CA SER A 21 0.89 -5.87 -7.88
C SER A 21 0.60 -4.69 -8.80
N MET A 22 -0.64 -4.19 -8.78
CA MET A 22 -1.02 -2.98 -9.54
C MET A 22 -0.25 -1.75 -9.09
N CYS A 23 -0.06 -1.53 -7.78
CA CYS A 23 0.74 -0.42 -7.28
C CYS A 23 2.19 -0.52 -7.78
N PHE A 24 2.80 -1.70 -7.70
CA PHE A 24 4.22 -1.89 -8.04
C PHE A 24 4.43 -1.68 -9.55
N GLY A 25 3.61 -2.33 -10.38
CA GLY A 25 3.69 -2.19 -11.83
C GLY A 25 3.26 -0.83 -12.37
N ALA A 26 2.51 -0.03 -11.60
CA ALA A 26 2.19 1.34 -11.98
C ALA A 26 3.32 2.33 -11.63
N LEU A 27 4.01 2.11 -10.51
CA LEU A 27 5.01 3.03 -9.95
C LEU A 27 6.44 2.76 -10.43
N CYS A 28 6.76 1.54 -10.84
CA CYS A 28 8.12 1.12 -11.16
C CYS A 28 8.25 0.66 -12.61
N ASP A 29 9.41 0.96 -13.18
CA ASP A 29 9.91 0.39 -14.42
C ASP A 29 11.04 -0.63 -14.13
N ASP A 30 11.54 -1.27 -15.19
CA ASP A 30 12.62 -2.25 -15.15
C ASP A 30 13.89 -1.69 -14.46
N GLY A 31 14.35 -2.37 -13.41
CA GLY A 31 15.54 -2.00 -12.65
C GLY A 31 15.36 -0.82 -11.67
N ASP A 32 14.13 -0.38 -11.40
CA ASP A 32 13.82 0.51 -10.28
C ASP A 32 13.89 -0.23 -8.94
N ASN A 33 13.85 0.50 -7.82
CA ASN A 33 13.78 -0.10 -6.48
C ASN A 33 12.62 0.43 -5.63
N ILE A 34 12.14 -0.43 -4.72
CA ILE A 34 11.14 -0.11 -3.68
C ILE A 34 11.74 -0.42 -2.31
N LEU A 35 11.45 0.44 -1.33
CA LEU A 35 11.81 0.20 0.06
C LEU A 35 10.72 -0.62 0.76
N LEU A 36 11.09 -1.78 1.30
CA LEU A 36 10.21 -2.74 1.98
C LEU A 36 10.63 -2.92 3.45
N PRO A 37 9.71 -3.25 4.37
CA PRO A 37 10.09 -3.53 5.76
C PRO A 37 10.93 -4.80 5.90
N ALA A 38 11.72 -4.91 6.96
CA ALA A 38 12.28 -6.17 7.43
C ALA A 38 12.00 -6.34 8.93
N PRO A 39 11.35 -7.44 9.35
CA PRO A 39 10.86 -8.57 8.54
C PRO A 39 9.61 -8.19 7.71
N PHE A 40 9.25 -9.02 6.72
CA PHE A 40 8.22 -8.71 5.71
C PHE A 40 7.28 -9.87 5.40
N PHE A 41 6.14 -9.52 4.81
CA PHE A 41 5.29 -10.46 4.08
C PHE A 41 5.94 -10.81 2.72
N ALA A 42 6.30 -12.09 2.55
CA ALA A 42 7.11 -12.58 1.42
C ALA A 42 6.57 -12.25 0.02
N HIS A 43 5.27 -11.96 -0.10
CA HIS A 43 4.66 -11.65 -1.39
C HIS A 43 5.21 -10.36 -2.01
N TYR A 44 5.64 -9.38 -1.22
CA TYR A 44 6.24 -8.15 -1.75
C TYR A 44 7.46 -8.45 -2.63
N ASP A 45 8.37 -9.29 -2.14
CA ASP A 45 9.58 -9.69 -2.85
C ASP A 45 9.28 -10.55 -4.09
N THR A 46 8.21 -11.36 -4.03
CA THR A 46 7.71 -12.11 -5.19
C THR A 46 7.23 -11.19 -6.30
N ILE A 47 6.46 -10.14 -5.97
CA ILE A 47 5.98 -9.15 -6.94
C ILE A 47 7.16 -8.38 -7.53
N CYS A 48 8.09 -7.92 -6.68
CA CYS A 48 9.27 -7.20 -7.15
C CYS A 48 10.09 -8.05 -8.15
N SER A 49 10.32 -9.33 -7.83
CA SER A 49 11.03 -10.25 -8.72
C SER A 49 10.32 -10.41 -10.07
N TYR A 50 8.99 -10.48 -10.07
CA TYR A 50 8.18 -10.59 -11.30
C TYR A 50 8.32 -9.36 -12.22
N TYR A 51 8.38 -8.16 -11.63
CA TYR A 51 8.53 -6.90 -12.38
C TYR A 51 10.00 -6.46 -12.58
N ASN A 52 10.97 -7.30 -12.20
CA ASN A 52 12.40 -6.95 -12.18
C ASN A 52 12.70 -5.64 -11.40
N ILE A 53 12.01 -5.46 -10.28
CA ILE A 53 12.22 -4.38 -9.32
C ILE A 53 13.19 -4.87 -8.26
N GLN A 54 14.22 -4.08 -7.95
CA GLN A 54 15.14 -4.37 -6.86
C GLN A 54 14.44 -4.15 -5.50
N THR A 55 14.48 -5.16 -4.64
CA THR A 55 14.05 -5.01 -3.24
C THR A 55 15.14 -4.40 -2.38
N ARG A 56 14.79 -3.41 -1.57
CA ARG A 56 15.67 -2.84 -0.53
C ARG A 56 14.93 -2.83 0.79
N PHE A 57 15.50 -3.49 1.78
CA PHE A 57 14.82 -3.72 3.05
C PHE A 57 15.27 -2.72 4.12
N TYR A 58 14.36 -1.89 4.61
CA TYR A 58 14.60 -1.05 5.79
C TYR A 58 14.34 -1.84 7.07
N HIS A 59 14.99 -1.47 8.16
CA HIS A 59 14.90 -2.23 9.41
C HIS A 59 13.69 -1.77 10.23
N CYS A 60 13.04 -2.72 10.88
CA CYS A 60 12.07 -2.46 11.95
C CYS A 60 12.68 -2.91 13.28
N ASN A 61 12.64 -2.05 14.30
CA ASN A 61 13.33 -2.30 15.56
C ASN A 61 12.46 -3.13 16.52
N HIS A 62 12.81 -4.40 16.70
CA HIS A 62 12.11 -5.32 17.61
C HIS A 62 12.08 -4.89 19.09
N GLU A 63 13.03 -4.07 19.55
CA GLU A 63 13.05 -3.54 20.93
C GLU A 63 12.13 -2.31 21.10
N LYS A 64 11.62 -1.76 19.99
CA LYS A 64 10.72 -0.60 19.95
C LYS A 64 9.43 -0.95 19.21
N ASP A 65 8.80 -2.06 19.59
CA ASP A 65 7.52 -2.52 19.02
C ASP A 65 7.51 -2.60 17.48
N TRP A 66 8.66 -2.93 16.89
CA TRP A 66 8.88 -2.99 15.44
C TRP A 66 8.69 -1.66 14.70
N GLU A 67 8.87 -0.53 15.36
CA GLU A 67 8.93 0.78 14.71
C GLU A 67 10.01 0.83 13.62
N ILE A 68 9.75 1.60 12.58
CA ILE A 68 10.65 1.79 11.44
C ILE A 68 11.90 2.54 11.88
N ASP A 69 13.08 2.02 11.51
CA ASP A 69 14.33 2.75 11.58
C ASP A 69 14.41 3.74 10.41
N PHE A 70 14.01 4.98 10.65
CA PHE A 70 13.97 6.01 9.62
C PHE A 70 15.36 6.43 9.12
N ASP A 71 16.41 6.30 9.93
CA ASP A 71 17.77 6.62 9.50
C ASP A 71 18.28 5.55 8.53
N HIS A 72 18.05 4.28 8.85
CA HIS A 72 18.35 3.20 7.93
C HIS A 72 17.51 3.33 6.64
N LEU A 73 16.21 3.60 6.75
CA LEU A 73 15.32 3.80 5.60
C LEU A 73 15.87 4.89 4.65
N ARG A 74 16.27 6.05 5.18
CA ARG A 74 16.84 7.15 4.38
C ARG A 74 18.13 6.76 3.68
N SER A 75 18.97 5.95 4.31
CA SER A 75 20.26 5.55 3.73
C SER A 75 20.15 4.61 2.52
N LEU A 76 18.98 3.99 2.32
CA LEU A 76 18.72 3.08 1.20
C LEU A 76 18.21 3.78 -0.07
N VAL A 77 17.85 5.05 0.02
CA VAL A 77 17.22 5.82 -1.08
C VAL A 77 18.27 6.22 -2.13
N ASP A 78 17.92 6.09 -3.40
CA ASP A 78 18.68 6.65 -4.52
C ASP A 78 17.76 7.18 -5.63
N GLY A 79 18.37 7.60 -6.76
CA GLY A 79 17.62 8.14 -7.91
C GLY A 79 16.70 7.13 -8.62
N ARG A 80 16.74 5.84 -8.26
CA ARG A 80 15.88 4.77 -8.78
C ARG A 80 14.84 4.31 -7.76
N THR A 81 14.81 4.86 -6.55
CA THR A 81 13.79 4.55 -5.55
C THR A 81 12.45 5.15 -5.99
N LYS A 82 11.39 4.34 -6.06
CA LYS A 82 10.08 4.76 -6.56
C LYS A 82 8.97 4.81 -5.53
N ALA A 83 9.10 4.04 -4.45
CA ALA A 83 8.10 4.02 -3.39
C ALA A 83 8.69 3.49 -2.08
N ILE A 84 8.01 3.83 -0.99
CA ILE A 84 8.15 3.17 0.30
C ILE A 84 6.88 2.35 0.53
N LEU A 85 7.02 1.09 0.96
CA LEU A 85 5.90 0.28 1.41
C LEU A 85 5.91 0.19 2.93
N MET A 86 4.78 0.51 3.56
CA MET A 86 4.50 0.24 4.97
C MET A 86 3.44 -0.85 5.07
N ASN A 87 3.62 -1.81 5.98
CA ASN A 87 2.56 -2.75 6.36
C ASN A 87 2.14 -2.52 7.81
N ASN A 88 0.91 -2.05 8.00
CA ASN A 88 0.36 -1.72 9.32
C ASN A 88 -1.15 -2.00 9.40
N PRO A 89 -1.65 -2.83 10.34
CA PRO A 89 -0.88 -3.67 11.25
C PRO A 89 0.02 -4.69 10.52
N SER A 90 1.16 -5.00 11.13
CA SER A 90 2.23 -5.76 10.47
C SER A 90 2.00 -7.27 10.50
N ASN A 91 2.26 -7.91 9.36
CA ASN A 91 2.57 -9.33 9.23
C ASN A 91 4.02 -9.45 8.73
N PRO A 92 4.94 -10.07 9.50
CA PRO A 92 4.69 -11.04 10.58
C PRO A 92 4.71 -10.48 12.01
N CYS A 93 5.02 -9.19 12.21
CA CYS A 93 5.37 -8.69 13.54
C CYS A 93 4.20 -8.55 14.51
N GLY A 94 2.97 -8.39 14.00
CA GLY A 94 1.80 -8.07 14.80
C GLY A 94 1.81 -6.64 15.39
N SER A 95 2.75 -5.79 14.98
CA SER A 95 2.81 -4.40 15.42
C SER A 95 1.67 -3.55 14.85
N ASN A 96 1.29 -2.53 15.60
CA ASN A 96 0.31 -1.52 15.22
C ASN A 96 0.88 -0.14 15.54
N PHE A 97 1.25 0.61 14.50
CA PHE A 97 1.96 1.87 14.67
C PHE A 97 1.10 2.96 15.30
N SER A 98 1.73 3.75 16.17
CA SER A 98 1.12 4.93 16.74
C SER A 98 0.83 5.97 15.65
N ARG A 99 -0.18 6.82 15.89
CA ARG A 99 -0.48 7.95 15.00
C ARG A 99 0.75 8.83 14.77
N GLN A 100 1.57 9.03 15.80
CA GLN A 100 2.78 9.84 15.68
C GLN A 100 3.81 9.17 14.75
N HIS A 101 4.06 7.87 14.91
CA HIS A 101 5.00 7.15 14.06
C HIS A 101 4.59 7.17 12.57
N ILE A 102 3.29 7.03 12.28
CA ILE A 102 2.76 7.17 10.92
C ILE A 102 2.94 8.60 10.38
N ALA A 103 2.69 9.62 11.22
CA ALA A 103 2.93 11.01 10.84
C ALA A 103 4.41 11.26 10.51
N ASP A 104 5.31 10.63 11.24
CA ASP A 104 6.75 10.74 11.06
C ASP A 104 7.18 10.10 9.73
N LEU A 105 6.65 8.91 9.42
CA LEU A 105 6.87 8.26 8.12
C LEU A 105 6.35 9.12 6.95
N ILE A 106 5.18 9.74 7.08
CA ILE A 106 4.64 10.61 6.04
C ILE A 106 5.57 11.80 5.81
N ARG A 107 6.13 12.40 6.88
CA ARG A 107 7.14 13.48 6.72
C ARG A 107 8.40 12.99 6.02
N VAL A 108 8.85 11.77 6.32
CA VAL A 108 9.99 11.16 5.59
C VAL A 108 9.67 10.99 4.11
N CYS A 109 8.47 10.53 3.77
CA CYS A 109 8.02 10.40 2.38
C CYS A 109 7.97 11.76 1.66
N GLU A 110 7.51 12.81 2.34
CA GLU A 110 7.48 14.18 1.83
C GLU A 110 8.89 14.73 1.58
N GLU A 111 9.81 14.58 2.55
CA GLU A 111 11.23 14.96 2.41
C GLU A 111 11.90 14.28 1.21
N LEU A 112 11.61 12.99 1.01
CA LEU A 112 12.20 12.18 -0.06
C LEU A 112 11.46 12.30 -1.39
N HIS A 113 10.31 13.00 -1.44
CA HIS A 113 9.43 13.08 -2.61
C HIS A 113 9.01 11.69 -3.13
N LEU A 114 8.79 10.74 -2.22
CA LEU A 114 8.39 9.36 -2.55
C LEU A 114 6.93 9.12 -2.16
N PRO A 115 6.13 8.44 -3.00
CA PRO A 115 4.81 7.98 -2.61
C PRO A 115 4.89 6.87 -1.56
N LEU A 116 3.82 6.74 -0.78
CA LEU A 116 3.68 5.71 0.24
C LEU A 116 2.64 4.67 -0.19
N ILE A 117 3.04 3.41 -0.24
CA ILE A 117 2.13 2.26 -0.35
C ILE A 117 1.85 1.77 1.07
N ALA A 118 0.60 1.83 1.51
CA ALA A 118 0.19 1.36 2.83
C ALA A 118 -0.63 0.07 2.69
N ASP A 119 -0.03 -1.08 3.04
CA ASP A 119 -0.75 -2.34 3.19
C ASP A 119 -1.47 -2.37 4.55
N GLU A 120 -2.74 -2.01 4.51
CA GLU A 120 -3.66 -1.92 5.65
C GLU A 120 -4.67 -3.09 5.63
N ILE A 121 -4.28 -4.27 5.10
CA ILE A 121 -5.16 -5.44 5.03
C ILE A 121 -5.64 -5.95 6.40
N TYR A 122 -4.88 -5.65 7.46
CA TYR A 122 -5.24 -5.96 8.86
C TYR A 122 -5.95 -4.81 9.57
N ALA A 123 -6.38 -3.75 8.86
CA ALA A 123 -7.15 -2.67 9.44
C ALA A 123 -8.39 -3.21 10.19
N GLY A 124 -8.53 -2.78 11.46
CA GLY A 124 -9.60 -3.25 12.35
C GLY A 124 -9.35 -4.62 13.01
N LEU A 125 -8.19 -5.24 12.81
CA LEU A 125 -7.71 -6.40 13.56
C LEU A 125 -6.60 -5.99 14.54
N VAL A 126 -6.93 -5.05 15.44
CA VAL A 126 -6.04 -4.59 16.52
C VAL A 126 -6.57 -5.07 17.87
N PHE A 127 -5.69 -5.24 18.86
CA PHE A 127 -6.07 -5.75 20.18
C PHE A 127 -6.84 -4.72 21.01
N SER A 128 -7.56 -5.20 22.03
CA SER A 128 -8.33 -4.38 22.95
C SER A 128 -7.47 -3.29 23.60
N GLY A 129 -7.90 -2.03 23.49
CA GLY A 129 -7.18 -0.87 24.03
C GLY A 129 -6.30 -0.16 23.00
N GLU A 130 -6.06 -0.77 21.84
CA GLU A 130 -5.36 -0.11 20.74
C GLU A 130 -6.34 0.52 19.74
N THR A 131 -5.85 1.55 19.04
CA THR A 131 -6.58 2.20 17.94
C THR A 131 -5.75 2.08 16.68
N PHE A 132 -6.36 1.52 15.63
CA PHE A 132 -5.77 1.55 14.30
C PHE A 132 -5.85 2.98 13.73
N THR A 133 -4.75 3.45 13.15
CA THR A 133 -4.71 4.72 12.42
C THR A 133 -4.35 4.44 10.96
N SER A 134 -5.20 4.89 10.04
CA SER A 134 -4.90 4.79 8.60
C SER A 134 -4.02 5.95 8.15
N VAL A 135 -3.14 5.73 7.16
CA VAL A 135 -2.41 6.83 6.50
C VAL A 135 -3.37 7.84 5.86
N ALA A 136 -4.57 7.41 5.47
CA ALA A 136 -5.60 8.27 4.89
C ALA A 136 -6.28 9.21 5.91
N ASP A 137 -5.93 9.14 7.19
CA ASP A 137 -6.38 10.07 8.24
C ASP A 137 -5.50 11.32 8.37
N PHE A 138 -4.47 11.44 7.53
CA PHE A 138 -3.55 12.56 7.51
C PHE A 138 -3.80 13.44 6.28
N ASP A 139 -3.70 14.75 6.48
CA ASP A 139 -3.70 15.71 5.38
C ASP A 139 -2.25 15.95 4.95
N THR A 140 -1.91 15.48 3.75
CA THR A 140 -0.53 15.49 3.24
C THR A 140 -0.52 15.66 1.72
N PRO A 141 0.52 16.30 1.14
CA PRO A 141 0.73 16.30 -0.30
C PRO A 141 1.28 14.96 -0.83
N VAL A 142 1.77 14.06 0.04
CA VAL A 142 2.32 12.76 -0.36
C VAL A 142 1.23 11.91 -1.01
N PRO A 143 1.43 11.37 -2.22
CA PRO A 143 0.51 10.41 -2.80
C PRO A 143 0.49 9.11 -1.98
N LEU A 144 -0.68 8.75 -1.46
CA LEU A 144 -0.88 7.55 -0.65
C LEU A 144 -1.65 6.49 -1.45
N PHE A 145 -1.13 5.27 -1.48
CA PHE A 145 -1.76 4.10 -2.09
C PHE A 145 -2.15 3.13 -0.97
N VAL A 146 -3.41 3.19 -0.52
CA VAL A 146 -3.92 2.38 0.58
C VAL A 146 -4.49 1.08 0.04
N VAL A 147 -3.84 -0.02 0.36
CA VAL A 147 -4.26 -1.37 -0.01
C VAL A 147 -5.02 -2.02 1.13
N SER A 148 -6.20 -2.56 0.82
CA SER A 148 -6.96 -3.37 1.78
C SER A 148 -7.87 -4.38 1.06
N GLY A 149 -8.71 -5.09 1.81
CA GLY A 149 -9.56 -6.12 1.27
C GLY A 149 -10.38 -6.88 2.30
N LEU A 150 -11.21 -7.81 1.84
CA LEU A 150 -12.10 -8.58 2.71
C LEU A 150 -11.42 -9.77 3.38
N SER A 151 -10.26 -10.17 2.86
CA SER A 151 -9.65 -11.48 3.16
C SER A 151 -9.37 -11.73 4.64
N LYS A 152 -8.89 -10.74 5.38
CA LYS A 152 -8.47 -10.91 6.78
C LYS A 152 -9.58 -10.53 7.74
N ARG A 153 -10.05 -9.28 7.67
CA ARG A 153 -11.09 -8.74 8.56
C ARG A 153 -12.39 -9.54 8.53
N PHE A 154 -12.79 -10.07 7.38
CA PHE A 154 -14.02 -10.82 7.20
C PHE A 154 -13.81 -12.33 7.03
N ASN A 155 -12.58 -12.82 7.18
CA ASN A 155 -12.23 -14.24 7.08
C ASN A 155 -12.71 -14.94 5.78
N VAL A 156 -12.69 -14.21 4.65
CA VAL A 156 -13.10 -14.71 3.32
C VAL A 156 -11.97 -14.57 2.28
N PRO A 157 -10.75 -15.10 2.55
CA PRO A 157 -9.61 -14.94 1.63
C PRO A 157 -9.84 -15.54 0.24
N GLY A 158 -10.69 -16.57 0.15
CA GLY A 158 -11.04 -17.24 -1.11
C GLY A 158 -11.93 -16.42 -2.05
N TYR A 159 -12.56 -15.35 -1.57
CA TYR A 159 -13.48 -14.52 -2.39
C TYR A 159 -12.73 -13.53 -3.29
N ARG A 160 -11.41 -13.40 -3.11
CA ARG A 160 -10.52 -12.61 -3.98
C ARG A 160 -11.01 -11.18 -4.18
N PHE A 161 -11.45 -10.53 -3.12
CA PHE A 161 -11.92 -9.15 -3.15
C PHE A 161 -10.97 -8.25 -2.34
N GLY A 162 -10.29 -7.34 -3.02
CA GLY A 162 -9.41 -6.32 -2.45
C GLY A 162 -9.48 -5.03 -3.26
N TRP A 163 -8.77 -4.01 -2.83
CA TRP A 163 -8.77 -2.72 -3.50
C TRP A 163 -7.52 -1.90 -3.18
N VAL A 164 -7.27 -0.90 -4.02
CA VAL A 164 -6.39 0.24 -3.75
C VAL A 164 -7.26 1.50 -3.68
N VAL A 165 -7.09 2.29 -2.62
CA VAL A 165 -7.58 3.67 -2.56
C VAL A 165 -6.39 4.60 -2.75
N VAL A 166 -6.47 5.50 -3.73
CA VAL A 166 -5.45 6.54 -3.93
C VAL A 166 -5.89 7.84 -3.29
N VAL A 167 -5.09 8.34 -2.35
CA VAL A 167 -5.29 9.64 -1.73
C VAL A 167 -4.15 10.55 -2.19
N ASP A 168 -4.48 11.46 -3.10
CA ASP A 168 -3.55 12.45 -3.62
C ASP A 168 -4.29 13.77 -3.92
N ARG A 169 -3.61 14.90 -3.75
CA ARG A 169 -4.22 16.23 -3.97
C ARG A 169 -4.41 16.55 -5.46
N ASP A 170 -3.49 16.06 -6.30
CA ASP A 170 -3.40 16.46 -7.72
C ASP A 170 -3.95 15.40 -8.70
N GLY A 171 -4.44 14.25 -8.19
CA GLY A 171 -4.94 13.13 -8.99
C GLY A 171 -3.89 12.42 -9.85
N TYR A 172 -2.60 12.67 -9.60
CA TYR A 172 -1.47 12.06 -10.31
C TYR A 172 -1.39 10.54 -10.10
N GLY A 173 -1.43 10.08 -8.86
CA GLY A 173 -1.40 8.68 -8.49
C GLY A 173 -2.61 7.92 -9.03
N ALA A 174 -3.79 8.54 -8.99
CA ALA A 174 -5.01 7.95 -9.55
C ALA A 174 -4.89 7.71 -11.07
N LYS A 175 -4.31 8.67 -11.81
CA LYS A 175 -4.03 8.53 -13.26
C LYS A 175 -3.00 7.44 -13.53
N LEU A 176 -1.94 7.39 -12.74
CA LEU A 176 -0.86 6.41 -12.87
C LEU A 176 -1.37 4.98 -12.68
N LEU A 177 -2.17 4.75 -11.63
CA LEU A 177 -2.77 3.44 -11.35
C LEU A 177 -3.76 3.01 -12.45
N LYS A 178 -4.61 3.94 -12.94
CA LYS A 178 -5.53 3.67 -14.06
C LYS A 178 -4.79 3.34 -15.36
N ARG A 179 -3.61 3.94 -15.61
CA ARG A 179 -2.77 3.61 -16.76
C ARG A 179 -2.18 2.20 -16.63
N GLY A 180 -1.67 1.85 -15.44
CA GLY A 180 -1.16 0.50 -15.15
C GLY A 180 -2.23 -0.58 -15.32
N ALA A 181 -3.45 -0.34 -14.83
CA ALA A 181 -4.58 -1.25 -14.99
C ALA A 181 -4.95 -1.55 -16.46
N LYS A 182 -4.74 -0.59 -17.37
CA LYS A 182 -5.07 -0.74 -18.80
C LYS A 182 -3.97 -1.44 -19.61
N ASN A 183 -2.72 -1.44 -19.14
CA ASN A 183 -1.56 -1.91 -19.90
C ASN A 183 -1.22 -3.39 -19.60
N GLY A 184 -2.22 -4.27 -19.61
CA GLY A 184 -1.99 -5.72 -19.59
C GLY A 184 -1.86 -6.36 -18.21
N HIS A 185 -2.42 -5.73 -17.16
CA HIS A 185 -2.58 -6.44 -15.88
C HIS A 185 -3.60 -7.57 -16.06
N PRO A 186 -3.26 -8.84 -15.72
CA PRO A 186 -4.08 -10.03 -16.02
C PRO A 186 -5.50 -10.04 -15.43
N TYR A 187 -5.86 -9.06 -14.60
CA TYR A 187 -7.17 -8.96 -13.96
C TYR A 187 -8.04 -7.77 -14.41
N SER A 188 -7.60 -7.00 -15.41
CA SER A 188 -8.36 -5.84 -15.94
C SER A 188 -9.80 -6.16 -16.34
N ASP A 189 -10.07 -7.35 -16.90
CA ASP A 189 -11.42 -7.81 -17.24
C ASP A 189 -12.27 -8.19 -16.01
N ALA A 190 -11.64 -8.76 -14.97
CA ALA A 190 -12.31 -9.09 -13.71
C ALA A 190 -12.73 -7.81 -12.95
N GLN A 191 -11.95 -6.74 -13.06
CA GLN A 191 -12.28 -5.43 -12.50
C GLN A 191 -13.54 -4.83 -13.15
N LEU A 192 -13.68 -4.97 -14.47
CA LEU A 192 -14.86 -4.51 -15.21
C LEU A 192 -16.12 -5.29 -14.80
N ALA A 193 -15.99 -6.61 -14.62
CA ALA A 193 -17.09 -7.47 -14.19
C ALA A 193 -17.56 -7.14 -12.75
N LEU A 194 -16.63 -6.90 -11.83
CA LEU A 194 -16.94 -6.52 -10.45
C LEU A 194 -17.59 -5.12 -10.35
N ALA A 195 -17.07 -4.14 -11.11
CA ALA A 195 -17.68 -2.81 -11.18
C ALA A 195 -19.10 -2.83 -11.78
N THR A 196 -19.36 -3.76 -12.71
CA THR A 196 -20.70 -3.97 -13.29
C THR A 196 -21.65 -4.62 -12.27
N CYS A 197 -21.21 -5.67 -11.57
CA CYS A 197 -22.00 -6.29 -10.50
C CYS A 197 -22.36 -5.31 -9.37
N CYS A 198 -21.46 -4.40 -8.99
CA CYS A 198 -21.77 -3.39 -7.97
C CYS A 198 -22.76 -2.31 -8.45
N ARG A 199 -22.88 -2.08 -9.76
CA ARG A 199 -23.87 -1.14 -10.35
C ARG A 199 -25.24 -1.80 -10.58
N GLU A 200 -25.28 -3.12 -10.71
CA GLU A 200 -26.49 -3.89 -10.99
C GLU A 200 -27.09 -4.58 -9.75
N CYS A 201 -26.48 -4.43 -8.57
CA CYS A 201 -27.11 -4.82 -7.31
C CYS A 201 -28.23 -3.83 -6.94
N PRO A 202 -29.46 -4.31 -6.65
CA PRO A 202 -30.60 -3.48 -6.27
C PRO A 202 -30.44 -2.79 -4.91
#